data_AF-A0AAE6G5D9-F1
#
_entry.id   AF-A0AAE6G5D9-F1
#
_cell.length_a   1.000
_cell.length_b   1.000
_cell.length_c   1.000
_cell.angle_alpha   90.00
_cell.angle_beta   90.00
_cell.angle_gamma   90.00
#
_symmetry.space_group_name_H-M   'P 1'
#
loop_
_entity.id
_entity.type
_entity.pdbx_description
1 polymer ?
#
loop_
_entity_poly.entity_id
_entity_poly.type
_entity_poly.pdbx_seq_one_letter_code
_entity_poly.pdbx_strand_id
1 'polypeptide(L)'
;MLTVVLLSLLAVPPVEVEVFVPLCDNALLQCGRPPAGAPRALETNLYWGAMYGAERFLSRAPGFKMVSREPGPEGAAILRELVLERTAAKGERPVRLRLRAYAGDAIDTALEDFLRAAAGASRADLLVWAGHDRLMDREPPRVAAPPGATPRPVVVLACTSEQYFGPVLKTLGASPIALTRTLMAPEAYLLEALASTVARHGPTEPKAMRTALVEAYARYQRISLRSAGSVFSKLPPSEVALPGAVAPVSRSKP
;
A
#
# COMPACT_ATOMS: atom_id res chain seq x y z
N MET A 1 51.62 -6.75 -13.96
CA MET A 1 50.58 -5.82 -13.47
C MET A 1 49.25 -6.55 -13.54
N LEU A 2 48.67 -6.90 -12.40
CA LEU A 2 47.41 -7.65 -12.33
C LEU A 2 46.26 -6.64 -12.22
N THR A 3 45.49 -6.47 -13.29
CA THR A 3 44.34 -5.57 -13.32
C THR A 3 43.18 -6.23 -12.58
N VAL A 4 42.94 -5.82 -11.34
CA VAL A 4 41.74 -6.21 -10.58
C VAL A 4 40.56 -5.44 -11.17
N VAL A 5 39.76 -6.12 -11.98
CA VAL A 5 38.45 -5.60 -12.40
C VAL A 5 37.51 -5.75 -11.21
N LEU A 6 37.30 -4.65 -10.48
CA LEU A 6 36.30 -4.57 -9.43
C LEU A 6 34.91 -4.57 -10.10
N LEU A 7 34.29 -5.75 -10.20
CA LEU A 7 32.90 -5.88 -10.64
C LEU A 7 32.02 -5.27 -9.53
N SER A 8 31.70 -3.98 -9.63
CA SER A 8 30.70 -3.36 -8.77
C SER A 8 29.34 -3.99 -9.09
N LEU A 9 28.92 -4.96 -8.28
CA LEU A 9 27.54 -5.43 -8.24
C LEU A 9 26.66 -4.25 -7.82
N LEU A 10 26.10 -3.54 -8.79
CA LEU A 10 25.05 -2.55 -8.54
C LEU A 10 23.86 -3.30 -7.95
N ALA A 11 23.70 -3.23 -6.64
CA ALA A 11 22.52 -3.77 -5.97
C ALA A 11 21.28 -3.07 -6.54
N VAL A 12 20.34 -3.85 -7.09
CA VAL A 12 19.08 -3.32 -7.60
C VAL A 12 18.36 -2.64 -6.43
N PRO A 13 18.02 -1.34 -6.52
CA PRO A 13 17.36 -0.65 -5.43
C PRO A 13 15.99 -1.28 -5.15
N PRO A 14 15.57 -1.31 -3.87
CA PRO A 14 14.26 -1.83 -3.49
C PRO A 14 13.15 -1.02 -4.17
N VAL A 15 12.03 -1.69 -4.43
CA VAL A 15 10.77 -0.99 -4.71
C VAL A 15 10.30 -0.37 -3.39
N GLU A 16 10.13 0.94 -3.37
CA GLU A 16 9.72 1.70 -2.18
C GLU A 16 8.18 1.75 -2.11
N VAL A 17 7.60 1.20 -1.04
CA VAL A 17 6.16 1.17 -0.78
C VAL A 17 5.84 1.99 0.46
N GLU A 18 4.99 2.99 0.34
CA GLU A 18 4.52 3.79 1.48
C GLU A 18 3.07 3.42 1.83
N VAL A 19 2.84 3.02 3.07
CA VAL A 19 1.55 2.51 3.55
C VAL A 19 0.99 3.44 4.63
N PHE A 20 -0.22 3.93 4.40
CA PHE A 20 -0.99 4.78 5.27
C PHE A 20 -2.03 3.92 5.98
N VAL A 21 -1.85 3.71 7.28
CA VAL A 21 -2.72 2.86 8.11
C VAL A 21 -3.39 3.73 9.16
N PRO A 22 -4.58 4.29 8.90
CA PRO A 22 -5.38 4.87 9.97
C PRO A 22 -5.86 3.76 10.90
N LEU A 23 -5.58 3.91 12.19
CA LEU A 23 -6.06 3.00 13.22
C LEU A 23 -7.60 2.99 13.22
N CYS A 24 -8.18 1.82 13.53
CA CYS A 24 -9.62 1.69 13.64
C CYS A 24 -10.13 2.51 14.83
N ASP A 25 -11.26 3.21 14.65
CA ASP A 25 -11.90 4.02 15.69
C ASP A 25 -13.38 3.64 15.81
N ASN A 26 -13.80 3.18 17.00
CA ASN A 26 -15.19 2.83 17.29
C ASN A 26 -16.16 4.02 17.19
N ALA A 27 -15.67 5.26 17.22
CA ALA A 27 -16.48 6.44 16.95
C ALA A 27 -16.84 6.61 15.47
N LEU A 28 -16.09 5.98 14.56
CA LEU A 28 -16.24 6.11 13.10
C LEU A 28 -16.76 4.83 12.44
N LEU A 29 -16.34 3.66 12.92
CA LEU A 29 -16.79 2.36 12.41
C LEU A 29 -16.80 1.29 13.50
N GLN A 30 -17.56 0.22 13.31
CA GLN A 30 -17.61 -0.87 14.28
C GLN A 30 -16.34 -1.76 14.20
N CYS A 31 -15.36 -1.50 15.06
CA CYS A 31 -14.07 -2.23 15.12
C CYS A 31 -14.13 -3.53 15.95
N GLY A 32 -15.32 -3.97 16.35
CA GLY A 32 -15.52 -5.09 17.26
C GLY A 32 -15.41 -4.66 18.72
N ARG A 33 -14.43 -5.20 19.46
CA ARG A 33 -14.31 -4.95 20.91
C ARG A 33 -13.68 -3.57 21.19
N PRO A 34 -13.96 -2.94 22.35
CA PRO A 34 -13.47 -1.59 22.64
C PRO A 34 -11.96 -1.37 22.43
N PRO A 35 -11.04 -2.28 22.85
CA PRO A 35 -9.61 -2.08 22.63
C PRO A 35 -9.17 -2.11 21.16
N ALA A 36 -9.93 -2.79 20.29
CA ALA A 36 -9.61 -2.92 18.88
C ALA A 36 -9.95 -1.66 18.07
N GLY A 37 -10.89 -0.85 18.57
CA GLY A 37 -11.26 0.45 17.99
C GLY A 37 -10.94 1.62 18.90
N ALA A 38 -9.96 1.48 19.81
CA ALA A 38 -9.43 2.62 20.55
C ALA A 38 -8.44 3.36 19.63
N PRO A 39 -8.70 4.64 19.30
CA PRO A 39 -8.06 5.33 18.18
C PRO A 39 -6.54 5.50 18.34
N ARG A 40 -6.02 5.44 19.57
CA ARG A 40 -4.59 5.60 19.87
C ARG A 40 -3.93 4.35 20.48
N ALA A 41 -4.65 3.24 20.58
CA ALA A 41 -4.14 2.03 21.23
C ALA A 41 -3.40 1.11 20.24
N LEU A 42 -2.17 1.48 19.85
CA LEU A 42 -1.37 0.77 18.84
C LEU A 42 -1.33 -0.75 19.02
N GLU A 43 -1.11 -1.23 20.24
CA GLU A 43 -0.84 -2.64 20.53
C GLU A 43 -2.09 -3.53 20.44
N THR A 44 -3.28 -2.95 20.52
CA THR A 44 -4.55 -3.70 20.46
C THR A 44 -5.40 -3.37 19.24
N ASN A 45 -5.07 -2.29 18.52
CA ASN A 45 -5.90 -1.79 17.43
C ASN A 45 -6.03 -2.81 16.28
N LEU A 46 -7.24 -2.93 15.73
CA LEU A 46 -7.60 -3.88 14.68
C LEU A 46 -6.65 -3.83 13.46
N TYR A 47 -6.27 -2.63 13.03
CA TYR A 47 -5.46 -2.44 11.83
C TYR A 47 -3.95 -2.41 12.09
N TRP A 48 -3.51 -2.50 13.35
CA TRP A 48 -2.09 -2.36 13.71
C TRP A 48 -1.54 -3.48 14.61
N GLY A 49 -1.94 -3.53 15.88
CA GLY A 49 -1.39 -4.45 16.88
C GLY A 49 -2.17 -5.76 17.08
N ALA A 50 -3.42 -5.82 16.60
CA ALA A 50 -4.22 -7.04 16.62
C ALA A 50 -3.62 -8.16 15.74
N MET A 51 -4.19 -9.37 15.81
CA MET A 51 -3.64 -10.57 15.14
C MET A 51 -3.29 -10.37 13.66
N TYR A 52 -4.16 -9.70 12.91
CA TYR A 52 -3.96 -9.37 11.49
C TYR A 52 -3.67 -7.89 11.25
N GLY A 53 -3.32 -7.15 12.31
CA GLY A 53 -2.88 -5.77 12.21
C GLY A 53 -1.48 -5.66 11.58
N ALA A 54 -1.20 -4.51 10.95
CA ALA A 54 -0.04 -4.30 10.10
C ALA A 54 1.31 -4.65 10.77
N GLU A 55 1.61 -4.06 11.93
CA GLU A 55 2.88 -4.33 12.63
C GLU A 55 2.93 -5.78 13.12
N ARG A 56 1.87 -6.24 13.79
CA ARG A 56 1.86 -7.53 14.45
C ARG A 56 2.02 -8.68 13.46
N PHE A 57 1.32 -8.59 12.34
CA PHE A 57 1.33 -9.62 11.31
C PHE A 57 2.63 -9.58 10.50
N LEU A 58 3.00 -8.43 9.93
CA LEU A 58 4.14 -8.35 9.02
C LEU A 58 5.48 -8.55 9.71
N SER A 59 5.63 -8.16 10.99
CA SER A 59 6.86 -8.44 11.76
C SER A 59 7.08 -9.93 12.03
N ARG A 60 6.06 -10.76 11.80
CA ARG A 60 6.09 -12.22 11.93
C ARG A 60 6.01 -12.93 10.58
N ALA A 61 5.77 -12.20 9.49
CA ALA A 61 5.64 -12.76 8.16
C ALA A 61 7.00 -13.28 7.68
N PRO A 62 7.10 -14.52 7.17
CA PRO A 62 8.34 -15.05 6.64
C PRO A 62 8.92 -14.15 5.54
N GLY A 63 10.23 -13.91 5.59
CA GLY A 63 10.94 -13.11 4.59
C GLY A 63 10.85 -11.59 4.80
N PHE A 64 10.14 -11.10 5.82
CA PHE A 64 10.18 -9.70 6.24
C PHE A 64 11.17 -9.51 7.38
N LYS A 65 12.00 -8.47 7.27
CA LYS A 65 12.94 -8.04 8.30
C LYS A 65 12.59 -6.62 8.73
N MET A 66 12.48 -6.41 10.04
CA MET A 66 12.32 -5.06 10.58
C MET A 66 13.63 -4.29 10.50
N VAL A 67 13.59 -3.13 9.85
CA VAL A 67 14.72 -2.20 9.68
C VAL A 67 14.67 -1.11 10.73
N SER A 68 13.51 -0.50 10.94
CA SER A 68 13.29 0.49 11.99
C SER A 68 11.87 0.43 12.52
N ARG A 69 11.68 0.90 13.75
CA ARG A 69 10.40 0.97 14.44
C ARG A 69 10.44 2.17 15.38
N GLU A 70 10.05 3.31 14.86
CA GLU A 70 10.18 4.59 15.55
C GLU A 70 8.82 5.04 16.11
N PRO A 71 8.75 5.47 17.38
CA PRO A 71 7.55 6.12 17.90
C PRO A 71 7.34 7.47 17.21
N GLY A 72 6.08 7.85 17.03
CA GLY A 72 5.75 9.23 16.68
C GLY A 72 5.99 10.19 17.85
N PRO A 73 6.16 11.50 17.59
CA PRO A 73 6.19 12.50 18.66
C PRO A 73 4.92 12.47 19.50
N GLU A 74 5.01 12.91 20.76
CA GLU A 74 3.85 13.01 21.63
C GLU A 74 2.76 13.91 21.00
N GLY A 75 1.51 13.44 21.02
CA GLY A 75 0.39 14.17 20.44
C GLY A 75 0.29 14.14 18.90
N ALA A 76 1.29 13.59 18.19
CA ALA A 76 1.29 13.56 16.73
C ALA A 76 0.15 12.71 16.14
N ALA A 77 -0.21 13.01 14.89
CA ALA A 77 -1.16 12.22 14.11
C ALA A 77 -0.61 10.83 13.79
N ILE A 78 0.69 10.71 13.50
CA ILE A 78 1.38 9.43 13.30
C ILE A 78 1.90 8.98 14.67
N LEU A 79 1.47 7.81 15.13
CA LEU A 79 1.85 7.25 16.41
C LEU A 79 3.09 6.35 16.30
N ARG A 80 3.35 5.78 15.12
CA ARG A 80 4.49 4.91 14.85
C ARG A 80 4.81 4.88 13.35
N GLU A 81 6.10 4.91 13.02
CA GLU A 81 6.61 4.56 11.70
C GLU A 81 7.37 3.23 11.79
N LEU A 82 7.05 2.29 10.92
CA LEU A 82 7.67 0.98 10.82
C LEU A 82 8.27 0.81 9.43
N VAL A 83 9.56 0.50 9.34
CA VAL A 83 10.20 0.14 8.08
C VAL A 83 10.52 -1.34 8.08
N LEU A 84 9.96 -2.07 7.11
CA LEU A 84 10.22 -3.48 6.88
C LEU A 84 10.86 -3.67 5.50
N GLU A 85 11.86 -4.52 5.41
CA GLU A 85 12.41 -4.98 4.14
C GLU A 85 12.03 -6.43 3.90
N ARG A 86 11.49 -6.71 2.71
CA ARG A 86 11.22 -8.07 2.26
C ARG A 86 12.42 -8.58 1.47
N THR A 87 13.02 -9.66 1.94
CA THR A 87 14.14 -10.33 1.27
C THR A 87 13.72 -10.84 -0.11
N ALA A 88 14.46 -10.48 -1.15
CA ALA A 88 14.20 -10.95 -2.52
C ALA A 88 14.64 -12.41 -2.69
N ALA A 89 13.78 -13.26 -3.27
CA ALA A 89 14.21 -14.55 -3.80
C ALA A 89 14.80 -14.38 -5.22
N LYS A 90 15.32 -15.48 -5.79
CA LYS A 90 15.89 -15.49 -7.14
C LYS A 90 14.86 -14.99 -8.17
N GLY A 91 15.21 -13.94 -8.91
CA GLY A 91 14.34 -13.35 -9.93
C GLY A 91 13.35 -12.31 -9.41
N GLU A 92 13.38 -12.00 -8.11
CA GLU A 92 12.56 -10.96 -7.50
C GLU A 92 13.39 -9.69 -7.21
N ARG A 93 12.70 -8.56 -7.11
CA ARG A 93 13.27 -7.31 -6.60
C ARG A 93 13.13 -7.23 -5.08
N PRO A 94 14.06 -6.57 -4.38
CA PRO A 94 13.84 -6.21 -2.98
C PRO A 94 12.66 -5.23 -2.88
N VAL A 95 11.93 -5.29 -1.76
CA VAL A 95 10.80 -4.38 -1.50
C VAL A 95 10.96 -3.82 -0.09
N ARG A 96 10.85 -2.50 0.05
CA ARG A 96 10.87 -1.81 1.33
C ARG A 96 9.50 -1.21 1.59
N LEU A 97 8.90 -1.53 2.72
CA LEU A 97 7.63 -0.98 3.17
C LEU A 97 7.90 0.01 4.29
N ARG A 98 7.48 1.25 4.11
CA ARG A 98 7.35 2.24 5.18
C ARG A 98 5.87 2.33 5.55
N LEU A 99 5.51 1.81 6.72
CA LEU A 99 4.17 1.83 7.25
C LEU A 99 4.04 2.94 8.29
N ARG A 100 3.01 3.77 8.16
CA ARG A 100 2.68 4.85 9.10
C ARG A 100 1.36 4.55 9.78
N ALA A 101 1.41 4.38 11.09
CA ALA A 101 0.24 4.17 11.93
C ALA A 101 -0.33 5.54 12.34
N TYR A 102 -1.39 5.98 11.66
CA TYR A 102 -2.09 7.22 12.02
C TYR A 102 -3.10 6.92 13.11
N ALA A 103 -3.17 7.76 14.14
CA ALA A 103 -4.23 7.68 15.14
C ALA A 103 -5.61 7.70 14.45
N GLY A 104 -6.55 6.89 14.93
CA GLY A 104 -7.89 6.77 14.35
C GLY A 104 -8.67 8.08 14.44
N ASP A 105 -8.45 8.84 15.52
CA ASP A 105 -8.98 10.20 15.72
C ASP A 105 -8.31 11.26 14.82
N ALA A 106 -7.25 10.87 14.10
CA ALA A 106 -6.52 11.68 13.12
C ALA A 106 -6.61 11.12 11.70
N ILE A 107 -7.65 10.32 11.39
CA ILE A 107 -7.86 9.72 10.06
C ILE A 107 -7.98 10.78 8.94
N ASP A 108 -8.46 11.98 9.26
CA ASP A 108 -8.57 13.08 8.30
C ASP A 108 -7.18 13.57 7.86
N THR A 109 -6.22 13.65 8.79
CA THR A 109 -4.81 13.92 8.49
C THR A 109 -4.21 12.81 7.65
N ALA A 110 -4.50 11.55 7.98
CA ALA A 110 -4.05 10.41 7.20
C ALA A 110 -4.54 10.49 5.75
N LEU A 111 -5.82 10.82 5.56
CA LEU A 111 -6.45 10.97 4.24
C LEU A 111 -5.78 12.09 3.45
N GLU A 112 -5.57 13.26 4.07
CA GLU A 112 -4.93 14.39 3.41
C GLU A 112 -3.49 14.06 2.99
N ASP A 113 -2.70 13.44 3.87
CA ASP A 113 -1.32 13.06 3.55
C ASP A 113 -1.26 11.97 2.46
N PHE A 114 -2.16 10.99 2.50
CA PHE A 114 -2.28 9.98 1.45
C PHE A 114 -2.64 10.60 0.09
N LEU A 115 -3.61 11.53 0.05
CA LEU A 115 -4.01 12.18 -1.19
C LEU A 115 -2.93 13.12 -1.72
N ARG A 116 -2.19 13.84 -0.86
CA ARG A 116 -0.99 14.61 -1.27
C ARG A 116 0.08 13.71 -1.85
N ALA A 117 0.33 12.56 -1.22
CA ALA A 117 1.26 11.57 -1.74
C ALA A 117 0.83 11.07 -3.13
N ALA A 118 -0.45 10.72 -3.28
CA ALA A 118 -1.04 10.28 -4.55
C ALA A 118 -0.99 11.35 -5.64
N ALA A 119 -1.10 12.63 -5.26
CA ALA A 119 -0.92 13.77 -6.14
C ALA A 119 0.54 14.06 -6.52
N GLY A 120 1.50 13.25 -6.05
CA GLY A 120 2.91 13.30 -6.44
C GLY A 120 3.87 13.88 -5.39
N ALA A 121 3.42 14.16 -4.17
CA ALA A 121 4.31 14.65 -3.10
C ALA A 121 5.25 13.55 -2.55
N SER A 122 4.93 12.28 -2.74
CA SER A 122 5.78 11.15 -2.33
C SER A 122 6.72 10.72 -3.44
N ARG A 123 7.89 10.21 -3.03
CA ARG A 123 8.88 9.58 -3.91
C ARG A 123 8.72 8.07 -4.00
N ALA A 124 7.83 7.47 -3.22
CA ALA A 124 7.60 6.02 -3.22
C ALA A 124 7.16 5.53 -4.61
N ASP A 125 7.56 4.31 -4.95
CA ASP A 125 7.18 3.64 -6.19
C ASP A 125 5.74 3.14 -6.16
N LEU A 126 5.17 2.92 -4.97
CA LEU A 126 3.77 2.52 -4.76
C LEU A 126 3.23 3.11 -3.46
N LEU A 127 2.00 3.61 -3.51
CA LEU A 127 1.28 4.14 -2.35
C LEU A 127 0.13 3.21 -1.97
N VAL A 128 -0.06 3.00 -0.68
CA VAL A 128 -1.10 2.09 -0.17
C VAL A 128 -1.88 2.75 0.94
N TRP A 129 -3.21 2.79 0.81
CA TRP A 129 -4.13 3.04 1.93
C TRP A 129 -4.65 1.69 2.45
N ALA A 130 -4.60 1.47 3.76
CA ALA A 130 -5.12 0.25 4.38
C ALA A 130 -5.86 0.57 5.69
N GLY A 131 -7.19 0.57 5.63
CA GLY A 131 -8.03 0.90 6.78
C GLY A 131 -9.45 1.26 6.36
N HIS A 132 -10.15 1.99 7.23
CA HIS A 132 -11.48 2.53 6.93
C HIS A 132 -11.46 3.44 5.70
N ASP A 133 -12.54 3.40 4.89
CA ASP A 133 -12.67 4.32 3.76
C ASP A 133 -13.23 5.64 4.28
N ARG A 134 -12.34 6.60 4.56
CA ARG A 134 -12.75 7.88 5.13
C ARG A 134 -13.62 8.72 4.17
N LEU A 135 -13.54 8.47 2.86
CA LEU A 135 -14.36 9.17 1.87
C LEU A 135 -15.81 8.66 1.85
N MET A 136 -16.12 7.57 2.56
CA MET A 136 -17.51 7.18 2.84
C MET A 136 -18.20 8.12 3.83
N ASP A 137 -17.44 8.81 4.67
CA ASP A 137 -17.99 9.61 5.78
C ASP A 137 -18.01 11.10 5.49
N ARG A 138 -17.23 11.56 4.50
CA ARG A 138 -17.01 12.98 4.22
C ARG A 138 -16.54 13.22 2.81
N GLU A 139 -16.73 14.46 2.37
CA GLU A 139 -16.15 14.98 1.13
C GLU A 139 -14.60 14.97 1.17
N PRO A 140 -13.94 14.76 0.02
CA PRO A 140 -12.49 14.75 -0.08
C PRO A 140 -11.90 16.14 0.28
N PRO A 141 -10.76 16.19 0.98
CA PRO A 141 -10.05 17.45 1.19
C PRO A 141 -9.52 17.99 -0.14
N ARG A 142 -9.37 19.31 -0.24
CA ARG A 142 -8.76 19.94 -1.41
C ARG A 142 -7.24 19.73 -1.36
N VAL A 143 -6.72 18.99 -2.33
CA VAL A 143 -5.29 18.72 -2.49
C VAL A 143 -4.82 19.25 -3.83
N ALA A 144 -3.69 19.96 -3.84
CA ALA A 144 -3.02 20.41 -5.05
C ALA A 144 -1.87 19.46 -5.41
N ALA A 145 -1.77 19.10 -6.69
CA ALA A 145 -0.60 18.40 -7.21
C ALA A 145 0.61 19.35 -7.27
N PRO A 146 1.80 18.95 -6.77
CA PRO A 146 3.01 19.73 -6.95
C PRO A 146 3.33 19.95 -8.45
N PRO A 147 3.96 21.08 -8.83
CA PRO A 147 4.43 21.29 -10.19
C PRO A 147 5.38 20.15 -10.64
N GLY A 148 5.12 19.59 -11.82
CA GLY A 148 5.92 18.48 -12.36
C GLY A 148 5.68 17.12 -11.68
N ALA A 149 4.63 16.99 -10.87
CA ALA A 149 4.23 15.73 -10.29
C ALA A 149 3.95 14.67 -11.37
N THR A 150 4.45 13.46 -11.12
CA THR A 150 4.15 12.29 -11.94
C THR A 150 3.06 11.46 -11.27
N PRO A 151 2.11 10.90 -12.03
CA PRO A 151 1.17 9.89 -11.55
C PRO A 151 1.86 8.81 -10.72
N ARG A 152 1.33 8.51 -9.53
CA ARG A 152 1.80 7.40 -8.69
C ARG A 152 0.85 6.23 -8.78
N PRO A 153 1.35 4.98 -8.86
CA PRO A 153 0.52 3.81 -8.71
C PRO A 153 0.01 3.74 -7.26
N VAL A 154 -1.28 3.45 -7.10
CA VAL A 154 -1.99 3.49 -5.82
C VAL A 154 -2.78 2.19 -5.60
N VAL A 155 -2.70 1.63 -4.39
CA VAL A 155 -3.61 0.59 -3.92
C VAL A 155 -4.44 1.13 -2.76
N VAL A 156 -5.75 0.91 -2.79
CA VAL A 156 -6.65 1.26 -1.68
C VAL A 156 -7.36 0.00 -1.18
N LEU A 157 -6.91 -0.48 -0.02
CA LEU A 157 -7.53 -1.54 0.75
C LEU A 157 -8.47 -0.89 1.77
N ALA A 158 -9.72 -0.67 1.34
CA ALA A 158 -10.78 -0.12 2.18
C ALA A 158 -12.13 -0.62 1.67
N CYS A 159 -13.23 -0.32 2.35
CA CYS A 159 -14.57 -0.68 1.88
C CYS A 159 -14.97 0.17 0.67
N THR A 160 -15.46 -0.45 -0.41
CA THR A 160 -16.04 0.25 -1.58
C THR A 160 -15.14 1.34 -2.21
N SER A 161 -13.82 1.16 -2.16
CA SER A 161 -12.86 2.20 -2.56
C SER A 161 -12.89 2.56 -4.05
N GLU A 162 -13.42 1.70 -4.91
CA GLU A 162 -13.67 2.03 -6.32
C GLU A 162 -14.64 3.19 -6.47
N GLN A 163 -15.69 3.22 -5.64
CA GLN A 163 -16.73 4.24 -5.70
C GLN A 163 -16.25 5.57 -5.09
N TYR A 164 -15.54 5.52 -3.96
CA TYR A 164 -15.19 6.71 -3.19
C TYR A 164 -13.80 7.27 -3.54
N PHE A 165 -12.75 6.44 -3.44
CA PHE A 165 -11.41 6.87 -3.82
C PHE A 165 -11.21 6.97 -5.33
N GLY A 166 -11.85 6.13 -6.14
CA GLY A 166 -11.64 6.06 -7.59
C GLY A 166 -11.75 7.43 -8.30
N PRO A 167 -12.85 8.18 -8.15
CA PRO A 167 -13.02 9.51 -8.76
C PRO A 167 -11.99 10.54 -8.27
N VAL A 168 -11.65 10.50 -6.99
CA VAL A 168 -10.66 11.41 -6.37
C VAL A 168 -9.27 11.14 -6.94
N LEU A 169 -8.84 9.87 -6.96
CA LEU A 169 -7.55 9.46 -7.51
C LEU A 169 -7.42 9.82 -9.00
N LYS A 170 -8.50 9.65 -9.78
CA LYS A 170 -8.55 10.07 -11.18
C LYS A 170 -8.34 11.58 -11.34
N THR A 171 -8.97 12.39 -10.48
CA THR A 171 -8.83 13.86 -10.51
C THR A 171 -7.40 14.29 -10.16
N LEU A 172 -6.72 13.55 -9.27
CA LEU A 172 -5.32 13.78 -8.92
C LEU A 172 -4.33 13.24 -9.97
N GLY A 173 -4.81 12.57 -11.02
CA GLY A 173 -3.96 11.91 -12.02
C GLY A 173 -3.22 10.69 -11.48
N ALA A 174 -3.59 10.16 -10.31
CA ALA A 174 -3.01 8.94 -9.77
C ALA A 174 -3.48 7.70 -10.55
N SER A 175 -2.74 6.60 -10.47
CA SER A 175 -3.03 5.37 -11.22
C SER A 175 -3.42 4.23 -10.30
N PRO A 176 -4.72 3.94 -10.13
CA PRO A 176 -5.14 2.82 -9.29
C PRO A 176 -4.64 1.47 -9.83
N ILE A 177 -4.02 0.67 -8.96
CA ILE A 177 -3.53 -0.68 -9.22
C ILE A 177 -4.44 -1.73 -8.56
N ALA A 178 -5.05 -1.39 -7.42
CA ALA A 178 -6.11 -2.18 -6.82
C ALA A 178 -7.07 -1.29 -6.02
N LEU A 179 -8.36 -1.54 -6.22
CA LEU A 179 -9.49 -0.94 -5.50
C LEU A 179 -10.48 -2.06 -5.14
N THR A 180 -11.46 -1.75 -4.31
CA THR A 180 -12.49 -2.67 -3.84
C THR A 180 -13.89 -2.19 -4.22
N ARG A 181 -14.83 -3.12 -4.37
CA ARG A 181 -16.21 -2.85 -4.81
C ARG A 181 -17.25 -3.17 -3.75
N THR A 182 -16.84 -3.75 -2.63
CA THR A 182 -17.73 -4.16 -1.54
C THR A 182 -17.09 -3.80 -0.19
N LEU A 183 -17.85 -4.01 0.88
CA LEU A 183 -17.28 -4.06 2.22
C LEU A 183 -16.24 -5.19 2.31
N MET A 184 -15.15 -4.95 3.04
CA MET A 184 -14.06 -5.90 3.18
C MET A 184 -13.20 -5.61 4.41
N ALA A 185 -12.41 -6.59 4.85
CA ALA A 185 -11.45 -6.42 5.94
C ALA A 185 -10.06 -5.98 5.41
N PRO A 186 -9.60 -4.75 5.67
CA PRO A 186 -8.33 -4.22 5.13
C PRO A 186 -7.12 -4.62 5.98
N GLU A 187 -6.87 -5.93 6.08
CA GLU A 187 -5.90 -6.51 7.02
C GLU A 187 -4.53 -6.82 6.37
N ALA A 188 -3.52 -7.04 7.21
CA ALA A 188 -2.11 -7.07 6.83
C ALA A 188 -1.68 -8.22 5.90
N TYR A 189 -2.43 -9.32 5.82
CA TYR A 189 -2.13 -10.38 4.84
C TYR A 189 -2.28 -9.91 3.39
N LEU A 190 -3.06 -8.84 3.16
CA LEU A 190 -3.13 -8.19 1.85
C LEU A 190 -1.86 -7.38 1.55
N LEU A 191 -1.27 -6.76 2.57
CA LEU A 191 0.03 -6.06 2.44
C LEU A 191 1.17 -7.05 2.14
N GLU A 192 1.14 -8.23 2.76
CA GLU A 192 2.09 -9.31 2.46
C GLU A 192 1.95 -9.81 1.01
N ALA A 193 0.71 -10.06 0.56
CA ALA A 193 0.42 -10.48 -0.81
C ALA A 193 0.82 -9.41 -1.83
N LEU A 194 0.54 -8.14 -1.53
CA LEU A 194 0.95 -6.98 -2.33
C LEU A 194 2.47 -6.91 -2.45
N ALA A 195 3.20 -6.93 -1.34
CA ALA A 195 4.67 -6.84 -1.36
C ALA A 195 5.30 -8.00 -2.14
N SER A 196 4.76 -9.21 -1.99
CA SER A 196 5.20 -10.38 -2.74
C SER A 196 4.95 -10.26 -4.24
N THR A 197 3.83 -9.62 -4.62
CA THR A 197 3.49 -9.37 -6.03
C THR A 197 4.39 -8.29 -6.62
N VAL A 198 4.59 -7.19 -5.89
CA VAL A 198 5.50 -6.11 -6.30
C VAL A 198 6.92 -6.62 -6.50
N ALA A 199 7.39 -7.52 -5.64
CA ALA A 199 8.71 -8.12 -5.79
C ALA A 199 8.88 -8.91 -7.09
N ARG A 200 7.83 -9.58 -7.57
CA ARG A 200 7.85 -10.41 -8.79
C ARG A 200 7.53 -9.64 -10.07
N HIS A 201 6.59 -8.71 -10.00
CA HIS A 201 5.96 -8.10 -11.18
C HIS A 201 6.14 -6.58 -11.25
N GLY A 202 6.70 -5.97 -10.20
CA GLY A 202 6.75 -4.52 -10.07
C GLY A 202 5.42 -3.91 -9.60
N PRO A 203 5.39 -2.58 -9.39
CA PRO A 203 4.26 -1.89 -8.77
C PRO A 203 3.10 -1.55 -9.74
N THR A 204 3.24 -1.82 -11.04
CA THR A 204 2.34 -1.33 -12.09
C THR A 204 1.47 -2.41 -12.74
N GLU A 205 1.40 -3.62 -12.17
CA GLU A 205 0.72 -4.79 -12.77
C GLU A 205 -0.64 -5.09 -12.08
N PRO A 206 -1.75 -4.41 -12.46
CA PRO A 206 -3.03 -4.52 -11.76
C PRO A 206 -3.65 -5.92 -11.84
N LYS A 207 -3.44 -6.65 -12.93
CA LYS A 207 -3.95 -8.04 -13.07
C LYS A 207 -3.26 -8.98 -12.08
N ALA A 208 -1.94 -8.91 -11.99
CA ALA A 208 -1.16 -9.72 -11.04
C ALA A 208 -1.52 -9.35 -9.60
N MET A 209 -1.61 -8.03 -9.30
CA MET A 209 -2.01 -7.52 -7.99
C MET A 209 -3.39 -8.05 -7.58
N ARG A 210 -4.37 -7.91 -8.46
CA ARG A 210 -5.73 -8.38 -8.20
C ARG A 210 -5.79 -9.88 -7.90
N THR A 211 -5.09 -10.70 -8.69
CA THR A 211 -5.06 -12.15 -8.47
C THR A 211 -4.51 -12.49 -7.08
N ALA A 212 -3.36 -11.90 -6.72
CA ALA A 212 -2.74 -12.14 -5.42
C ALA A 212 -3.62 -11.69 -4.23
N LEU A 213 -4.26 -10.52 -4.35
CA LEU A 213 -5.17 -10.01 -3.32
C LEU A 213 -6.42 -10.91 -3.18
N VAL A 214 -7.00 -11.37 -4.29
CA VAL A 214 -8.15 -12.31 -4.28
C VAL A 214 -7.78 -13.62 -3.60
N GLU A 215 -6.63 -14.20 -3.94
CA GLU A 215 -6.16 -15.47 -3.35
C GLU A 215 -5.89 -15.33 -1.86
N ALA A 216 -5.19 -14.26 -1.45
CA ALA A 216 -4.92 -13.97 -0.04
C ALA A 216 -6.21 -13.75 0.75
N TYR A 217 -7.12 -12.93 0.22
CA TYR A 217 -8.39 -12.64 0.87
C TYR A 217 -9.27 -13.89 1.00
N ALA A 218 -9.40 -14.71 -0.05
CA ALA A 218 -10.14 -15.97 -0.02
C ALA A 218 -9.62 -16.91 1.08
N ARG A 219 -8.30 -17.05 1.18
CA ARG A 219 -7.62 -17.88 2.19
C ARG A 219 -7.91 -17.42 3.62
N TYR A 220 -7.74 -16.13 3.91
CA TYR A 220 -7.89 -15.61 5.27
C TYR A 220 -9.34 -15.46 5.70
N GLN A 221 -10.22 -15.02 4.80
CA GLN A 221 -11.65 -14.90 5.07
C GLN A 221 -12.40 -16.23 4.97
N ARG A 222 -11.74 -17.30 4.51
CA ARG A 222 -12.33 -18.64 4.33
C ARG A 222 -13.56 -18.63 3.42
N ILE A 223 -13.45 -17.91 2.30
CA ILE A 223 -14.49 -17.81 1.27
C ILE A 223 -13.99 -18.32 -0.07
N SER A 224 -14.90 -18.59 -1.01
CA SER A 224 -14.52 -19.02 -2.35
C SER A 224 -13.73 -17.93 -3.11
N LEU A 225 -12.86 -18.34 -4.04
CA LEU A 225 -12.17 -17.42 -4.96
C LEU A 225 -13.15 -16.56 -5.76
N ARG A 226 -14.34 -17.08 -6.09
CA ARG A 226 -15.39 -16.32 -6.77
C ARG A 226 -15.91 -15.19 -5.88
N SER A 227 -16.18 -15.48 -4.61
CA SER A 227 -16.65 -14.51 -3.62
C SER A 227 -15.57 -13.47 -3.31
N ALA A 228 -14.33 -13.88 -3.06
CA ALA A 228 -13.21 -12.93 -2.91
C ALA A 228 -13.00 -12.11 -4.20
N GLY A 229 -13.17 -12.75 -5.36
CA GLY A 229 -13.14 -12.10 -6.66
C GLY A 229 -14.18 -11.01 -6.85
N SER A 230 -15.31 -11.02 -6.13
CA SER A 230 -16.28 -9.92 -6.21
C SER A 230 -15.83 -8.69 -5.42
N VAL A 231 -14.97 -8.85 -4.41
CA VAL A 231 -14.47 -7.75 -3.57
C VAL A 231 -13.55 -6.81 -4.37
N PHE A 232 -12.69 -7.36 -5.23
CA PHE A 232 -11.66 -6.55 -5.91
C PHE A 232 -12.06 -6.13 -7.33
N SER A 233 -11.80 -4.86 -7.62
CA SER A 233 -12.02 -4.20 -8.91
C SER A 233 -11.31 -4.88 -10.07
N LYS A 234 -11.84 -4.73 -11.28
CA LYS A 234 -11.17 -5.13 -12.53
C LYS A 234 -10.64 -3.87 -13.22
N LEU A 235 -9.39 -3.52 -12.95
CA LEU A 235 -8.79 -2.30 -13.46
C LEU A 235 -8.11 -2.55 -14.82
N PRO A 236 -8.10 -1.55 -15.73
CA PRO A 236 -7.32 -1.62 -16.96
C PRO A 236 -5.81 -1.63 -16.64
N PRO A 237 -4.95 -1.97 -17.62
CA PRO A 237 -3.50 -1.83 -17.46
C PRO A 237 -3.11 -0.42 -17.02
N SER A 238 -2.05 -0.30 -16.23
CA SER A 238 -1.51 1.01 -15.82
C SER A 238 -0.90 1.72 -17.04
N GLU A 239 -1.25 2.99 -17.26
CA GLU A 239 -0.65 3.84 -18.30
C GLU A 239 0.68 4.47 -17.86
N VAL A 240 1.15 4.20 -16.64
CA VAL A 240 2.39 4.78 -16.10
C VAL A 240 3.62 4.12 -16.73
N ALA A 241 4.31 4.85 -17.61
CA ALA A 241 5.65 4.49 -18.04
C ALA A 241 6.66 4.73 -16.91
N LEU A 242 7.44 3.71 -16.54
CA LEU A 242 8.52 3.85 -15.57
C LEU A 242 9.58 4.83 -16.11
N PRO A 243 10.06 5.80 -15.31
CA PRO A 243 11.26 6.54 -15.67
C PRO A 243 12.44 5.55 -15.77
N GLY A 244 12.96 5.36 -16.99
CA GLY A 244 14.10 4.47 -17.26
C GLY A 244 13.81 3.22 -18.11
N ALA A 245 12.57 3.02 -18.57
CA ALA A 245 12.31 2.00 -19.59
C ALA A 245 12.88 2.46 -20.94
N VAL A 246 14.07 1.96 -21.31
CA VAL A 246 14.63 2.14 -22.65
C VAL A 246 13.64 1.52 -23.64
N ALA A 247 13.01 2.35 -24.48
CA ALA A 247 12.15 1.87 -25.54
C ALA A 247 12.94 0.87 -26.42
N PRO A 248 12.37 -0.29 -26.79
CA PRO A 248 13.02 -1.19 -27.72
C PRO A 248 13.21 -0.43 -29.04
N VAL A 249 14.47 -0.25 -29.43
CA VAL A 249 14.84 0.29 -30.74
C VAL A 249 14.15 -0.57 -31.79
N SER A 250 13.20 0.01 -32.52
CA SER A 250 12.58 -0.66 -33.65
C SER A 250 13.67 -0.94 -34.69
N ARG A 251 14.07 -2.20 -34.82
CA ARG A 251 14.87 -2.64 -35.95
C ARG A 251 13.98 -2.56 -37.18
N SER A 252 14.16 -1.53 -38.00
CA SER A 252 13.74 -1.56 -39.39
C SER A 252 14.49 -2.71 -40.07
N LYS A 253 13.73 -3.67 -40.63
CA LYS A 253 14.28 -4.71 -41.51
C LYS A 253 14.84 -4.06 -42.79
N PRO A 254 15.87 -4.68 -43.41
CA PRO A 254 16.57 -4.13 -44.58
C PRO A 254 15.67 -4.07 -45.82
#